data_AF-A0A0F3NUQ0-F1
#
_entry.id   AF-A0A0F3NUQ0-F1
#
_cell.length_a   1.000
_cell.length_b   1.000
_cell.length_c   1.000
_cell.angle_alpha   90.00
_cell.angle_beta   90.00
_cell.angle_gamma   90.00
#
_symmetry.space_group_name_H-M   'P 1'
#
loop_
_entity.id
_entity.type
_entity.pdbx_description
1 polymer ?
#
loop_
_entity_poly.entity_id
_entity_poly.type
_entity_poly.pdbx_seq_one_letter_code
_entity_poly.pdbx_strand_id
1 'polypeptide(L)'
;MTKASANELRNTDQANSDNFRFDNVEKFNKEKYLAQIETSTNLSKESQLKHKIAGSFEAAMAYQILTSCSFAPAVRTRFFVKLLKNIALTECDKSKILQAVQDVYGYEIQELQVTPFEQPTTVSQKQINEEEYLLNLSKQLNSNSTWYKVRESLIKSYGQTIDKSWFSPLKIVNEDSVNKKIFIKAKTEFEDDYIRNNCMRGLEYAFKAQGFSFELVKFSNFNKI
;
A
#
# COMPACT_ATOMS: atom_id res chain seq x y z
N MET A 1 31.91 8.29 71.87
CA MET A 1 31.78 9.25 70.76
C MET A 1 31.53 8.48 69.48
N THR A 2 30.52 8.92 68.75
CA THR A 2 29.64 8.10 67.91
C THR A 2 30.14 8.02 66.47
N LYS A 3 30.18 6.81 65.89
CA LYS A 3 30.49 6.57 64.47
C LYS A 3 29.42 7.23 63.59
N ALA A 4 29.82 8.11 62.67
CA ALA A 4 28.94 8.70 61.67
C ALA A 4 28.83 7.76 60.45
N SER A 5 27.60 7.45 60.03
CA SER A 5 27.31 6.69 58.81
C SER A 5 27.77 7.46 57.57
N ALA A 6 28.50 6.76 56.70
CA ALA A 6 28.91 7.24 55.39
C ALA A 6 27.67 7.45 54.51
N ASN A 7 27.39 8.72 54.24
CA ASN A 7 26.85 9.30 53.01
C ASN A 7 26.34 8.29 51.95
N GLU A 8 25.06 7.93 52.00
CA GLU A 8 24.35 7.42 50.82
C GLU A 8 24.11 8.59 49.86
N LEU A 9 25.05 8.81 48.93
CA LEU A 9 24.81 9.62 47.74
C LEU A 9 23.70 8.94 46.92
N ARG A 10 22.45 9.35 47.13
CA ARG A 10 21.37 9.06 46.19
C ARG A 10 21.67 9.85 44.91
N ASN A 11 22.31 9.18 43.96
CA ASN A 11 22.50 9.70 42.61
C ASN A 11 21.11 9.90 41.98
N THR A 12 20.63 11.14 41.96
CA THR A 12 19.37 11.51 41.28
C THR A 12 19.51 11.54 39.76
N ASP A 13 20.73 11.45 39.26
CA ASP A 13 21.04 11.69 37.84
C ASP A 13 20.84 10.45 36.96
N GLN A 14 20.45 9.32 37.55
CA GLN A 14 20.22 8.07 36.82
C GLN A 14 18.73 7.78 36.54
N ALA A 15 17.85 8.78 36.70
CA ALA A 15 16.46 8.67 36.25
C ALA A 15 16.29 9.02 34.75
N ASN A 16 17.22 9.78 34.16
CA ASN A 16 17.14 10.23 32.78
C ASN A 16 18.24 9.57 31.93
N SER A 17 18.20 8.23 31.82
CA SER A 17 18.97 7.57 30.77
C SER A 17 18.16 7.62 29.48
N ASP A 18 18.79 7.99 28.36
CA ASP A 18 18.22 7.94 26.99
C ASP A 18 17.71 6.54 26.59
N ASN A 19 17.88 5.55 27.47
CA ASN A 19 17.43 4.18 27.36
C ASN A 19 15.98 3.96 27.86
N PHE A 20 15.33 4.95 28.50
CA PHE A 20 13.88 4.95 28.73
C PHE A 20 13.14 5.53 27.52
N ARG A 21 13.25 4.86 26.37
CA ARG A 21 12.34 5.12 25.26
C ARG A 21 11.02 4.46 25.58
N PHE A 22 10.01 5.26 25.94
CA PHE A 22 8.65 4.79 25.87
C PHE A 22 8.36 4.45 24.41
N ASP A 23 8.10 3.18 24.12
CA ASP A 23 7.64 2.65 22.83
C ASP A 23 6.23 3.17 22.50
N ASN A 24 6.08 4.49 22.39
CA ASN A 24 4.79 5.13 22.18
C ASN A 24 4.81 6.14 21.02
N VAL A 25 5.68 5.87 20.03
CA VAL A 25 5.79 6.64 18.79
C VAL A 25 4.42 6.80 18.12
N GLU A 26 3.56 5.77 18.18
CA GLU A 26 2.22 5.83 17.61
C GLU A 26 1.30 6.83 18.35
N LYS A 27 1.31 6.85 19.69
CA LYS A 27 0.54 7.82 20.48
C LYS A 27 1.05 9.24 20.26
N PHE A 28 2.36 9.43 20.23
CA PHE A 28 2.97 10.72 19.95
C PHE A 28 2.56 11.26 18.57
N ASN A 29 2.54 10.41 17.55
CA ASN A 29 2.11 10.79 16.20
C ASN A 29 0.61 11.16 16.15
N LYS A 30 -0.25 10.45 16.89
CA LYS A 30 -1.69 10.76 17.00
C LYS A 30 -1.92 12.13 17.65
N GLU A 31 -1.28 12.38 18.79
CA GLU A 31 -1.39 13.65 19.52
C GLU A 31 -0.87 14.82 18.67
N LYS A 32 0.27 14.64 18.01
CA LYS A 32 0.83 15.64 17.09
C LYS A 32 -0.12 15.98 15.94
N TYR A 33 -0.77 14.98 15.34
CA TYR A 33 -1.71 15.18 14.25
C TYR A 33 -2.94 15.98 14.69
N LEU A 34 -3.53 15.65 15.84
CA LEU A 34 -4.70 16.37 16.36
C LEU A 34 -4.34 17.80 16.76
N ALA A 35 -3.19 18.00 17.41
CA ALA A 35 -2.70 19.34 17.75
C ALA A 35 -2.47 20.22 16.51
N GLN A 36 -2.01 19.63 15.39
CA GLN A 36 -1.90 20.36 14.11
C GLN A 36 -3.26 20.81 13.57
N ILE A 37 -4.30 19.99 13.75
CA ILE A 37 -5.65 20.37 13.38
C ILE A 37 -6.11 21.53 14.25
N GLU A 38 -6.04 21.40 15.58
CA GLU A 38 -6.44 22.43 16.56
C GLU A 38 -5.70 23.77 16.39
N THR A 39 -4.43 23.73 15.96
CA THR A 39 -3.62 24.95 15.73
C THR A 39 -3.77 25.50 14.31
N SER A 40 -4.47 24.79 13.41
CA SER A 40 -4.64 25.23 12.03
C SER A 40 -5.56 26.45 11.95
N THR A 41 -5.06 27.53 11.33
CA THR A 41 -5.80 28.78 11.11
C THR A 41 -6.62 28.77 9.81
N ASN A 42 -6.73 27.61 9.15
CA ASN A 42 -7.47 27.49 7.91
C ASN A 42 -8.98 27.61 8.19
N LEU A 43 -9.62 28.58 7.55
CA LEU A 43 -11.04 28.90 7.74
C LEU A 43 -11.97 28.18 6.76
N SER A 44 -11.46 27.23 5.95
CA SER A 44 -12.33 26.45 5.06
C SER A 44 -13.37 25.65 5.85
N LYS A 45 -14.56 25.44 5.28
CA LYS A 45 -15.60 24.60 5.92
C LYS A 45 -15.09 23.19 6.22
N GLU A 46 -14.24 22.63 5.36
CA GLU A 46 -13.62 21.33 5.63
C GLU A 46 -12.69 21.38 6.85
N SER A 47 -11.88 22.43 7.00
CA SER A 47 -11.03 22.65 8.16
C SER A 47 -11.86 22.79 9.45
N GLN A 48 -12.90 23.63 9.42
CA GLN A 48 -13.81 23.82 10.55
C GLN A 48 -14.50 22.51 10.96
N LEU A 49 -14.88 21.67 9.98
CA LEU A 49 -15.44 20.35 10.26
C LEU A 49 -14.40 19.43 10.94
N LYS A 50 -13.15 19.43 10.48
CA LYS A 50 -12.07 18.64 11.09
C LYS A 50 -11.82 19.06 12.54
N HIS A 51 -11.81 20.36 12.82
CA HIS A 51 -11.75 20.92 14.18
C HIS A 51 -12.90 20.43 15.05
N LYS A 52 -14.13 20.51 14.55
CA LYS A 52 -15.32 20.04 15.28
C LYS A 52 -15.25 18.55 15.58
N ILE A 53 -14.81 17.73 14.63
CA ILE A 53 -14.63 16.29 14.85
C ILE A 53 -13.52 16.03 15.87
N ALA A 54 -12.40 16.75 15.81
CA ALA A 54 -11.32 16.62 16.78
C ALA A 54 -11.79 16.91 18.23
N GLY A 55 -12.61 17.95 18.42
CA GLY A 55 -13.13 18.32 19.74
C GLY A 55 -14.34 17.49 20.23
N SER A 56 -15.06 16.79 19.33
CA SER A 56 -16.30 16.08 19.69
C SER A 56 -16.11 14.59 19.99
N PHE A 57 -14.91 14.06 19.73
CA PHE A 57 -14.58 12.65 19.86
C PHE A 57 -13.35 12.45 20.75
N GLU A 58 -13.26 11.29 21.40
CA GLU A 58 -12.03 10.86 22.08
C GLU A 58 -10.86 10.85 21.10
N ALA A 59 -9.67 11.26 21.53
CA ALA A 59 -8.51 11.48 20.66
C ALA A 59 -8.21 10.30 19.72
N ALA A 60 -8.30 9.06 20.21
CA ALA A 60 -8.10 7.87 19.39
C ALA A 60 -9.13 7.73 18.26
N MET A 61 -10.41 7.98 18.57
CA MET A 61 -11.51 7.90 17.61
C MET A 61 -11.48 9.09 16.64
N ALA A 62 -11.23 10.29 17.13
CA ALA A 62 -11.04 11.49 16.31
C ALA A 62 -9.94 11.25 15.25
N TYR A 63 -8.77 10.77 15.68
CA TYR A 63 -7.67 10.44 14.79
C TYR A 63 -8.08 9.39 13.74
N GLN A 64 -8.77 8.32 14.15
CA GLN A 64 -9.23 7.29 13.22
C GLN A 64 -10.21 7.86 12.19
N ILE A 65 -11.20 8.64 12.59
CA ILE A 65 -12.18 9.27 11.69
C ILE A 65 -11.47 10.21 10.71
N LEU A 66 -10.64 11.13 11.21
CA LEU A 66 -9.98 12.16 10.40
C LEU A 66 -8.97 11.60 9.40
N THR A 67 -8.34 10.46 9.73
CA THR A 67 -7.37 9.80 8.83
C THR A 67 -7.98 8.71 7.94
N SER A 68 -9.24 8.32 8.20
CA SER A 68 -9.92 7.23 7.49
C SER A 68 -11.16 7.69 6.73
N CYS A 69 -11.55 8.96 6.83
CA CYS A 69 -12.70 9.52 6.13
C CYS A 69 -12.29 10.67 5.21
N SER A 70 -12.96 10.75 4.06
CA SER A 70 -12.96 11.92 3.18
C SER A 70 -14.34 12.57 3.25
N PHE A 71 -14.36 13.88 3.50
CA PHE A 71 -15.57 14.68 3.63
C PHE A 71 -15.82 15.40 2.30
N ALA A 72 -16.85 14.96 1.58
CA ALA A 72 -17.23 15.50 0.28
C ALA A 72 -18.27 16.63 0.45
N PRO A 73 -18.43 17.52 -0.55
CA PRO A 73 -19.37 18.64 -0.43
C PRO A 73 -20.81 18.19 -0.21
N ALA A 74 -21.56 19.00 0.53
CA ALA A 74 -22.99 18.79 0.73
C ALA A 74 -23.74 18.92 -0.61
N VAL A 75 -24.68 18.01 -0.87
CA VAL A 75 -25.60 18.11 -2.01
C VAL A 75 -27.02 18.06 -1.48
N ARG A 76 -27.74 19.18 -1.63
CA ARG A 76 -29.09 19.36 -1.08
C ARG A 76 -29.09 19.15 0.44
N THR A 77 -29.83 18.18 0.95
CA THR A 77 -29.99 17.87 2.39
C THR A 77 -29.08 16.74 2.86
N ARG A 78 -28.12 16.31 2.04
CA ARG A 78 -27.23 15.17 2.31
C ARG A 78 -25.77 15.57 2.31
N PHE A 79 -25.05 15.03 3.28
CA PHE A 79 -23.60 15.16 3.36
C PHE A 79 -22.92 13.81 3.12
N PHE A 80 -21.91 13.80 2.27
CA PHE A 80 -21.26 12.56 1.84
C PHE A 80 -19.94 12.36 2.58
N VAL A 81 -19.81 11.21 3.21
CA VAL A 81 -18.57 10.76 3.85
C VAL A 81 -18.12 9.48 3.16
N LYS A 82 -16.93 9.51 2.58
CA LYS A 82 -16.32 8.33 1.97
C LYS A 82 -15.30 7.73 2.94
N LEU A 83 -15.47 6.47 3.31
CA LEU A 83 -14.45 5.77 4.09
C LEU A 83 -13.27 5.39 3.17
N LEU A 84 -12.07 5.78 3.58
CA LEU A 84 -10.78 5.48 2.96
C LEU A 84 -10.09 4.27 3.59
N LYS A 85 -10.51 3.89 4.80
CA LYS A 85 -10.08 2.67 5.51
C LYS A 85 -11.30 2.04 6.16
N ASN A 86 -11.22 0.73 6.42
CA ASN A 86 -12.26 0.03 7.16
C ASN A 86 -12.24 0.47 8.63
N ILE A 87 -13.24 1.24 9.04
CA ILE A 87 -13.46 1.65 10.44
C ILE A 87 -14.90 1.31 10.85
N ALA A 88 -15.08 0.89 12.08
CA ALA A 88 -16.40 0.62 12.63
C ALA A 88 -17.00 1.92 13.19
N LEU A 89 -17.87 2.57 12.41
CA LEU A 89 -18.66 3.70 12.87
C LEU A 89 -20.00 3.21 13.42
N THR A 90 -20.26 3.46 14.69
CA THR A 90 -21.57 3.19 15.31
C THR A 90 -22.59 4.25 14.88
N GLU A 91 -23.88 3.98 15.10
CA GLU A 91 -24.93 4.98 14.85
C GLU A 91 -24.75 6.25 15.70
N CYS A 92 -24.19 6.11 16.92
CA CYS A 92 -23.83 7.23 17.78
C CYS A 92 -22.74 8.09 17.13
N ASP A 93 -21.70 7.46 16.57
CA ASP A 93 -20.61 8.16 15.89
C ASP A 93 -21.11 8.90 14.65
N LYS A 94 -21.95 8.25 13.84
CA LYS A 94 -22.58 8.88 12.67
C LYS A 94 -23.43 10.09 13.07
N SER A 95 -24.18 10.00 14.15
CA SER A 95 -25.00 11.09 14.67
C SER A 95 -24.15 12.28 15.14
N LYS A 96 -23.03 12.02 15.82
CA LYS A 96 -22.07 13.05 16.22
C LYS A 96 -21.39 13.71 15.02
N ILE A 97 -21.02 12.93 14.00
CA ILE A 97 -20.46 13.46 12.74
C ILE A 97 -21.51 14.35 12.05
N LEU A 98 -22.77 13.91 11.97
CA LEU A 98 -23.85 14.69 11.38
C LEU A 98 -24.05 16.02 12.12
N GLN A 99 -24.00 16.02 13.46
CA GLN A 99 -24.07 17.25 14.25
C GLN A 99 -22.90 18.20 13.93
N ALA A 100 -21.67 17.68 13.85
CA ALA A 100 -20.50 18.47 13.48
C ALA A 100 -20.62 19.04 12.05
N VAL A 101 -21.23 18.30 11.13
CA VAL A 101 -21.53 18.77 9.78
C VAL A 101 -22.57 19.89 9.81
N GLN A 102 -23.66 19.74 10.55
CA GLN A 102 -24.71 20.75 10.67
C GLN A 102 -24.19 22.06 11.25
N ASP A 103 -23.34 21.99 12.27
CA ASP A 103 -22.69 23.15 12.89
C ASP A 103 -21.86 23.99 11.91
N VAL A 104 -21.32 23.37 10.84
CA VAL A 104 -20.38 24.01 9.91
C VAL A 104 -21.03 24.34 8.56
N TYR A 105 -21.89 23.45 8.07
CA TYR A 105 -22.50 23.57 6.76
C TYR A 105 -23.94 24.09 6.80
N GLY A 106 -24.65 23.89 7.92
CA GLY A 106 -26.03 24.33 8.14
C GLY A 106 -26.99 23.18 8.49
N TYR A 107 -28.09 23.51 9.17
CA TYR A 107 -29.10 22.55 9.64
C TYR A 107 -30.00 21.98 8.52
N GLU A 108 -29.86 22.48 7.29
CA GLU A 108 -30.51 21.91 6.11
C GLU A 108 -30.01 20.50 5.78
N ILE A 109 -28.82 20.12 6.29
CA ILE A 109 -28.28 18.77 6.16
C ILE A 109 -28.95 17.89 7.20
N GLN A 110 -29.77 16.95 6.74
CA GLN A 110 -30.56 16.07 7.60
C GLN A 110 -29.99 14.66 7.67
N GLU A 111 -29.15 14.29 6.70
CA GLU A 111 -28.71 12.91 6.54
C GLU A 111 -27.22 12.82 6.17
N LEU A 112 -26.53 11.90 6.83
CA LEU A 112 -25.15 11.53 6.54
C LEU A 112 -25.12 10.30 5.64
N GLN A 113 -24.66 10.46 4.41
CA GLN A 113 -24.45 9.37 3.46
C GLN A 113 -23.02 8.86 3.59
N VAL A 114 -22.85 7.76 4.35
CA VAL A 114 -21.55 7.10 4.51
C VAL A 114 -21.39 6.06 3.41
N THR A 115 -20.53 6.32 2.45
CA THR A 115 -20.10 5.31 1.48
C THR A 115 -19.09 4.38 2.18
N PRO A 116 -19.38 3.08 2.31
CA PRO A 116 -18.47 2.13 2.93
C PRO A 116 -17.09 2.16 2.27
N PHE A 117 -16.08 1.73 3.00
CA PHE A 117 -14.78 1.53 2.39
C PHE A 117 -14.92 0.34 1.44
N GLU A 118 -15.04 0.66 0.16
CA GLU A 118 -14.73 -0.28 -0.88
C GLU A 118 -13.22 -0.49 -0.79
N GLN A 119 -12.80 -1.57 -0.12
CA GLN A 119 -11.54 -2.21 -0.52
C GLN A 119 -11.61 -2.29 -2.03
N PRO A 120 -10.54 -1.94 -2.78
CA PRO A 120 -10.53 -2.18 -4.20
C PRO A 120 -10.72 -3.68 -4.41
N THR A 121 -11.98 -4.10 -4.58
CA THR A 121 -12.36 -5.38 -5.13
C THR A 121 -12.01 -5.26 -6.60
N THR A 122 -10.71 -5.31 -6.87
CA THR A 122 -10.09 -5.50 -8.18
C THR A 122 -10.35 -6.93 -8.68
N VAL A 123 -11.57 -7.45 -8.45
CA VAL A 123 -11.92 -8.87 -8.54
C VAL A 123 -12.85 -9.11 -9.73
N SER A 124 -13.50 -8.11 -10.32
CA SER A 124 -14.53 -8.39 -11.35
C SER A 124 -14.20 -8.01 -12.80
N GLN A 125 -13.16 -7.21 -13.09
CA GLN A 125 -12.74 -6.95 -14.48
C GLN A 125 -11.27 -7.26 -14.73
N LYS A 126 -10.39 -7.07 -13.73
CA LYS A 126 -8.97 -7.39 -13.83
C LYS A 126 -8.74 -8.91 -13.79
N GLN A 127 -9.39 -9.64 -12.88
CA GLN A 127 -9.29 -11.10 -12.80
C GLN A 127 -9.88 -11.81 -14.02
N ILE A 128 -11.08 -11.43 -14.49
CA ILE A 128 -11.69 -12.03 -15.69
C ILE A 128 -10.77 -11.88 -16.91
N ASN A 129 -10.16 -10.70 -17.08
CA ASN A 129 -9.21 -10.43 -18.16
C ASN A 129 -7.85 -11.15 -17.96
N GLU A 130 -7.34 -11.26 -16.74
CA GLU A 130 -6.10 -11.99 -16.45
C GLU A 130 -6.27 -13.51 -16.59
N GLU A 131 -7.41 -14.07 -16.19
CA GLU A 131 -7.76 -15.48 -16.38
C GLU A 131 -7.94 -15.82 -17.87
N GLU A 132 -8.63 -14.98 -18.63
CA GLU A 132 -8.74 -15.12 -20.08
C GLU A 132 -7.36 -15.01 -20.75
N TYR A 133 -6.51 -14.10 -20.28
CA TYR A 133 -5.15 -13.96 -20.77
C TYR A 133 -4.29 -15.19 -20.48
N LEU A 134 -4.36 -15.76 -19.28
CA LEU A 134 -3.67 -17.02 -18.92
C LEU A 134 -4.20 -18.21 -19.73
N LEU A 135 -5.51 -18.27 -19.99
CA LEU A 135 -6.11 -19.28 -20.84
C LEU A 135 -5.61 -19.17 -22.29
N ASN A 136 -5.45 -17.96 -22.82
CA ASN A 136 -4.86 -17.76 -24.14
C ASN A 136 -3.36 -18.07 -24.16
N LEU A 137 -2.64 -17.72 -23.09
CA LEU A 137 -1.22 -18.05 -22.92
C LEU A 137 -0.98 -19.56 -22.91
N SER A 138 -1.83 -20.33 -22.24
CA SER A 138 -1.73 -21.81 -22.18
C SER A 138 -2.07 -22.52 -23.49
N LYS A 139 -2.73 -21.83 -24.43
CA LYS A 139 -2.92 -22.30 -25.81
C LYS A 139 -1.69 -22.02 -26.68
N GLN A 140 -1.00 -20.91 -26.43
CA GLN A 140 0.20 -20.50 -27.19
C GLN A 140 1.47 -21.22 -26.73
N LEU A 141 1.59 -21.46 -25.43
CA LEU A 141 2.71 -22.15 -24.80
C LEU A 141 2.22 -23.48 -24.24
N ASN A 142 3.07 -24.51 -24.28
CA ASN A 142 2.78 -25.75 -23.58
C ASN A 142 2.64 -25.46 -22.07
N SER A 143 1.48 -25.76 -21.49
CA SER A 143 1.17 -25.52 -20.08
C SER A 143 2.12 -26.24 -19.11
N ASN A 144 2.79 -27.31 -19.57
CA ASN A 144 3.80 -28.02 -18.81
C ASN A 144 5.21 -27.43 -18.95
N SER A 145 5.42 -26.47 -19.86
CA SER A 145 6.71 -25.81 -20.04
C SER A 145 7.09 -24.99 -18.80
N THR A 146 8.36 -25.07 -18.41
CA THR A 146 8.95 -24.22 -17.37
C THR A 146 8.69 -22.73 -17.65
N TRP A 147 8.83 -22.30 -18.91
CA TRP A 147 8.64 -20.91 -19.30
C TRP A 147 7.19 -20.43 -19.15
N TYR A 148 6.21 -21.29 -19.44
CA TYR A 148 4.81 -20.98 -19.17
C TYR A 148 4.57 -20.73 -17.69
N LYS A 149 5.05 -21.63 -16.81
CA LYS A 149 4.87 -21.51 -15.35
C LYS A 149 5.58 -20.28 -14.79
N VAL A 150 6.74 -19.94 -15.32
CA VAL A 150 7.46 -18.69 -14.99
C VAL A 150 6.62 -17.48 -15.38
N ARG A 151 6.11 -17.42 -16.61
CA ARG A 151 5.25 -16.30 -17.06
C ARG A 151 3.94 -16.23 -16.29
N GLU A 152 3.31 -17.34 -15.99
CA GLU A 152 2.12 -17.41 -15.13
C GLU A 152 2.40 -16.79 -13.76
N SER A 153 3.53 -17.13 -13.13
CA SER A 153 3.94 -16.53 -11.87
C SER A 153 4.17 -15.02 -12.00
N LEU A 154 4.84 -14.57 -13.06
CA LEU A 154 5.10 -13.15 -13.31
C LEU A 154 3.82 -12.36 -13.56
N ILE A 155 2.85 -12.92 -14.28
CA ILE A 155 1.54 -12.31 -14.52
C ILE A 155 0.78 -12.18 -13.20
N LYS A 156 0.78 -13.22 -12.36
CA LYS A 156 0.15 -13.16 -11.03
C LYS A 156 0.78 -12.09 -10.12
N SER A 157 2.09 -11.84 -10.26
CA SER A 157 2.81 -10.84 -9.44
C SER A 157 2.75 -9.41 -9.99
N TYR A 158 2.92 -9.24 -11.30
CA TYR A 158 3.08 -7.92 -11.95
C TYR A 158 1.88 -7.50 -12.82
N GLY A 159 0.99 -8.43 -13.14
CA GLY A 159 -0.15 -8.21 -14.03
C GLY A 159 0.19 -8.41 -15.52
N GLN A 160 -0.86 -8.65 -16.31
CA GLN A 160 -0.74 -8.97 -17.74
C GLN A 160 -0.09 -7.85 -18.59
N THR A 161 -0.22 -6.58 -18.20
CA THR A 161 0.33 -5.45 -18.97
C THR A 161 1.85 -5.49 -18.98
N ILE A 162 2.46 -5.81 -17.83
CA ILE A 162 3.92 -5.94 -17.71
C ILE A 162 4.41 -7.14 -18.52
N ASP A 163 3.69 -8.26 -18.44
CA ASP A 163 4.01 -9.43 -19.23
C ASP A 163 3.95 -9.17 -20.75
N LYS A 164 2.89 -8.52 -21.25
CA LYS A 164 2.76 -8.14 -22.66
C LYS A 164 3.92 -7.25 -23.13
N SER A 165 4.31 -6.28 -22.32
CA SER A 165 5.35 -5.32 -22.69
C SER A 165 6.77 -5.90 -22.63
N TRP A 166 7.07 -6.76 -21.65
CA TRP A 166 8.47 -7.09 -21.32
C TRP A 166 8.80 -8.57 -21.32
N PHE A 167 7.88 -9.46 -20.96
CA PHE A 167 8.17 -10.90 -20.86
C PHE A 167 7.73 -11.68 -22.10
N SER A 168 6.61 -11.31 -22.71
CA SER A 168 6.11 -11.91 -23.95
C SER A 168 7.08 -11.80 -25.14
N PRO A 169 7.80 -10.67 -25.33
CA PRO A 169 8.77 -10.54 -26.42
C PRO A 169 10.03 -11.40 -26.26
N LEU A 170 10.29 -11.93 -25.06
CA LEU A 170 11.49 -12.73 -24.78
C LEU A 170 11.45 -14.06 -25.53
N LYS A 171 12.60 -14.45 -26.08
CA LYS A 171 12.80 -15.73 -26.76
C LYS A 171 13.64 -16.66 -25.90
N ILE A 172 13.20 -17.91 -25.77
CA ILE A 172 14.03 -18.99 -25.23
C ILE A 172 15.06 -19.36 -26.30
N VAL A 173 16.34 -19.19 -25.97
CA VAL A 173 17.46 -19.57 -26.83
C VAL A 173 17.81 -21.04 -26.61
N ASN A 174 17.82 -21.49 -25.36
CA ASN A 174 18.13 -22.86 -24.98
C ASN A 174 17.51 -23.19 -23.61
N GLU A 175 17.10 -24.44 -23.42
CA GLU A 175 16.63 -24.98 -22.14
C GLU A 175 17.51 -26.18 -21.78
N ASP A 176 18.37 -25.99 -20.77
CA ASP A 176 19.21 -27.05 -20.23
C ASP A 176 18.46 -27.72 -19.07
N SER A 177 17.80 -28.84 -19.37
CA SER A 177 17.05 -29.61 -18.38
C SER A 177 17.94 -30.32 -17.35
N VAL A 178 19.22 -30.57 -17.66
CA VAL A 178 20.16 -31.27 -16.75
C VAL A 178 20.63 -30.32 -15.67
N ASN A 179 21.07 -29.11 -16.06
CA ASN A 179 21.52 -28.07 -15.14
C ASN A 179 20.36 -27.21 -14.60
N LYS A 180 19.13 -27.49 -15.03
CA LYS A 180 17.92 -26.70 -14.73
C LYS A 180 18.14 -25.21 -14.99
N LYS A 181 18.62 -24.88 -16.20
CA LYS A 181 18.94 -23.50 -16.59
C LYS A 181 18.33 -23.14 -17.93
N ILE A 182 17.67 -21.98 -18.00
CA ILE A 182 17.05 -21.49 -19.24
C ILE A 182 17.76 -20.23 -19.71
N PHE A 183 18.13 -20.21 -20.99
CA PHE A 183 18.73 -19.05 -21.63
C PHE A 183 17.64 -18.28 -22.38
N ILE A 184 17.45 -17.03 -22.00
CA ILE A 184 16.45 -16.14 -22.59
C ILE A 184 17.15 -14.96 -23.26
N LYS A 185 16.54 -14.40 -24.30
CA LYS A 185 17.06 -13.27 -25.05
C LYS A 185 15.94 -12.27 -25.36
N ALA A 186 16.21 -10.99 -25.12
CA ALA A 186 15.33 -9.90 -25.50
C ALA A 186 15.31 -9.67 -27.02
N LYS A 187 14.22 -9.12 -27.55
CA LYS A 187 14.08 -8.87 -28.99
C LYS A 187 14.81 -7.61 -29.41
N THR A 188 14.91 -6.62 -28.51
CA THR A 188 15.58 -5.34 -28.75
C THR A 188 16.58 -5.02 -27.65
N GLU A 189 17.54 -4.13 -27.93
CA GLU A 189 18.50 -3.62 -26.94
C GLU A 189 17.79 -2.88 -25.80
N PHE A 190 16.77 -2.07 -26.13
CA PHE A 190 15.96 -1.36 -25.14
C PHE A 190 15.24 -2.31 -24.17
N GLU A 191 14.68 -3.41 -24.67
CA GLU A 191 14.08 -4.45 -23.82
C GLU A 191 15.12 -5.13 -22.93
N ASP A 192 16.32 -5.45 -23.45
CA ASP A 192 17.41 -6.05 -22.68
C ASP A 192 17.81 -5.14 -21.50
N ASP A 193 18.03 -3.86 -21.78
CA ASP A 193 18.39 -2.86 -20.77
C ASP A 193 17.29 -2.68 -19.72
N TYR A 194 16.03 -2.59 -20.14
CA TYR A 194 14.92 -2.45 -19.20
C TYR A 194 14.81 -3.67 -18.28
N ILE A 195 14.89 -4.88 -18.83
CA ILE A 195 14.77 -6.12 -18.06
C ILE A 195 15.92 -6.26 -17.07
N ARG A 196 17.16 -5.95 -17.47
CA ARG A 196 18.33 -5.99 -16.59
C ARG A 196 18.19 -5.07 -15.39
N ASN A 197 17.67 -3.86 -15.60
CA ASN A 197 17.59 -2.84 -14.56
C ASN A 197 16.34 -2.99 -13.68
N ASN A 198 15.25 -3.57 -14.19
CA ASN A 198 13.94 -3.52 -13.51
C ASN A 198 13.33 -4.89 -13.21
N CYS A 199 13.65 -5.94 -13.98
CA CYS A 199 12.91 -7.20 -13.95
C CYS A 199 13.72 -8.41 -13.47
N MET A 200 15.05 -8.30 -13.35
CA MET A 200 15.94 -9.41 -12.97
C MET A 200 15.49 -10.12 -11.68
N ARG A 201 15.18 -9.35 -10.63
CA ARG A 201 14.77 -9.91 -9.34
C ARG A 201 13.46 -10.71 -9.44
N GLY A 202 12.51 -10.21 -10.24
CA GLY A 202 11.23 -10.89 -10.47
C GLY A 202 11.41 -12.20 -11.24
N LEU A 203 12.24 -12.17 -12.28
CA LEU A 203 12.62 -13.36 -13.04
C LEU A 203 13.33 -14.38 -12.15
N GLU A 204 14.32 -13.96 -11.34
CA GLU A 204 15.03 -14.86 -10.42
C GLU A 204 14.09 -15.57 -9.47
N TYR A 205 13.14 -14.83 -8.89
CA TYR A 205 12.15 -15.42 -8.00
C TYR A 205 11.24 -16.41 -8.72
N ALA A 206 10.72 -16.05 -9.90
CA ALA A 206 9.83 -16.90 -10.68
C ALA A 206 10.52 -18.19 -11.17
N PHE A 207 11.77 -18.10 -11.64
CA PHE A 207 12.55 -19.26 -12.05
C PHE A 207 12.89 -20.17 -10.85
N LYS A 208 13.32 -19.59 -9.72
CA LYS A 208 13.60 -20.34 -8.49
C LYS A 208 12.37 -21.09 -7.99
N ALA A 209 11.18 -20.50 -8.08
CA ALA A 209 9.93 -21.16 -7.72
C ALA A 209 9.63 -22.41 -8.55
N GLN A 210 10.14 -22.49 -9.78
CA GLN A 210 10.05 -23.67 -10.65
C GLN A 210 11.26 -24.61 -10.51
N GLY A 211 12.22 -24.29 -9.64
CA GLY A 211 13.45 -25.06 -9.47
C GLY A 211 14.48 -24.87 -10.60
N PHE A 212 14.36 -23.79 -11.37
CA PHE A 212 15.28 -23.44 -12.45
C PHE A 212 16.05 -22.16 -12.13
N SER A 213 17.18 -21.99 -12.80
CA SER A 213 17.88 -20.72 -12.94
C SER A 213 17.70 -20.20 -14.36
N PHE A 214 18.03 -18.93 -14.59
CA PHE A 214 18.02 -18.37 -15.94
C PHE A 214 19.27 -17.54 -16.20
N GLU A 215 19.54 -17.33 -17.49
CA GLU A 215 20.52 -16.37 -17.95
C GLU A 215 19.92 -15.54 -19.09
N LEU A 216 19.94 -14.22 -18.91
CA LEU A 216 19.58 -13.28 -19.97
C LEU A 216 20.81 -13.04 -20.85
N VAL A 217 20.82 -13.65 -22.03
CA VAL A 217 21.89 -13.51 -23.01
C VAL A 217 21.95 -12.05 -23.46
N LYS A 218 23.12 -11.42 -23.31
CA LYS A 218 23.32 -10.01 -23.68
C LYS A 218 22.92 -9.77 -25.12
N PHE A 219 22.11 -8.75 -25.34
CA PHE A 219 21.79 -8.33 -26.69
C PHE A 219 23.10 -7.93 -27.39
N SER A 220 23.53 -8.76 -28.34
CA SER A 220 24.70 -8.51 -29.16
C SER A 220 24.25 -8.54 -30.61
N ASN A 221 24.47 -7.43 -31.33
CA ASN A 221 24.25 -7.32 -32.77
C ASN A 221 25.33 -8.11 -33.53
N PHE A 222 25.32 -9.45 -33.43
CA PHE A 222 26.08 -10.31 -34.32
C PHE A 222 25.19 -10.86 -35.42
N ASN A 223 24.62 -9.95 -36.21
CA ASN A 223 24.37 -10.20 -37.63
C ASN A 223 25.37 -9.33 -38.40
N LYS A 224 26.64 -9.70 -38.35
CA LYS A 224 27.56 -9.46 -39.46
C LYS A 224 27.69 -10.80 -40.19
N ILE A 225 26.85 -10.96 -41.21
CA ILE A 225 27.20 -11.80 -42.36
C ILE A 225 28.21 -10.98 -43.16
#